data_AF-A0A661XSZ2-F1
#
_entry.id   AF-A0A661XSZ2-F1
#
_cell.length_a   1.000
_cell.length_b   1.000
_cell.length_c   1.000
_cell.angle_alpha   90.00
_cell.angle_beta   90.00
_cell.angle_gamma   90.00
#
_symmetry.space_group_name_H-M   'P 1'
#
loop_
_entity.id
_entity.type
_entity.pdbx_description
1 polymer ?
#
loop_
_entity_poly.entity_id
_entity_poly.type
_entity_poly.pdbx_seq_one_letter_code
_entity_poly.pdbx_strand_id
1 'polypeptide(L)'
;MKSYLTGVFLFGLIIYIGASGGCASTEQVKGDVANGKKVYGQYCVLCHGDNGKMQLNGAKDITVSELTFELRLTLIKDGKNLMTPFDGILSESEIQDVAAYSMTLKP
;
A
#
# COMPACT_ATOMS: atom_id res chain seq x y z
N MET A 1 6.11 67.22 21.13
CA MET A 1 6.79 66.86 22.39
C MET A 1 6.57 65.36 22.57
N LYS A 2 7.50 64.53 22.07
CA LYS A 2 8.51 63.82 22.87
C LYS A 2 7.83 62.85 23.86
N SER A 3 7.95 61.53 23.80
CA SER A 3 8.81 60.65 22.99
C SER A 3 8.38 59.21 23.33
N TYR A 4 7.97 58.43 22.33
CA TYR A 4 7.92 56.98 22.42
C TYR A 4 9.30 56.46 21.99
N LEU A 5 10.08 55.99 22.96
CA LEU A 5 11.45 55.49 22.82
C LEU A 5 11.52 54.26 23.75
N THR A 6 11.40 53.03 23.27
CA THR A 6 12.49 52.11 22.88
C THR A 6 11.86 50.71 22.97
N GLY A 7 12.07 49.71 22.13
CA GLY A 7 12.78 49.58 20.88
C GLY A 7 12.25 48.32 20.19
N VAL A 8 11.80 48.49 18.95
CA VAL A 8 11.59 47.40 18.00
C VAL A 8 12.97 46.84 17.69
N PHE A 9 13.28 45.65 18.22
CA PHE A 9 14.44 44.88 17.76
C PHE A 9 14.09 44.22 16.41
N LEU A 10 14.17 45.04 15.37
CA LEU A 10 14.62 44.62 14.06
C LEU A 10 16.06 44.16 14.21
N PHE A 11 16.36 42.87 14.01
CA PHE A 11 17.57 42.36 13.36
C PHE A 11 17.51 40.84 13.34
N GLY A 12 17.34 40.25 12.17
CA GLY A 12 17.50 38.79 12.01
C GLY A 12 16.64 38.14 10.96
N LEU A 13 16.53 38.78 9.79
CA LEU A 13 16.23 38.11 8.53
C LEU A 13 17.25 36.98 8.30
N ILE A 14 17.00 35.76 8.80
CA ILE A 14 17.59 34.56 8.23
C ILE A 14 16.58 33.99 7.25
N ILE A 15 16.71 34.51 6.03
CA ILE A 15 16.30 33.85 4.80
C ILE A 15 16.97 32.48 4.79
N TYR A 16 16.23 31.43 5.12
CA TYR A 16 16.61 30.07 4.73
C TYR A 16 15.92 29.79 3.39
N ILE A 17 16.53 30.32 2.31
CA ILE A 17 16.30 29.79 0.96
C ILE A 17 16.92 28.38 0.97
N GLY A 18 16.10 27.41 1.32
CA GLY A 18 16.26 26.00 0.98
C GLY A 18 15.32 25.69 -0.18
N ALA A 19 15.54 26.32 -1.32
CA ALA A 19 14.95 25.87 -2.58
C ALA A 19 15.64 24.55 -2.97
N SER A 20 15.13 23.44 -2.44
CA SER A 20 15.36 22.11 -2.98
C SER A 20 13.98 21.49 -3.22
N GLY A 21 13.64 21.30 -4.49
CA GLY A 21 12.31 20.93 -4.96
C GLY A 21 11.70 19.76 -4.19
N GLY A 22 10.66 20.05 -3.43
CA GLY A 22 9.72 19.05 -2.96
C GLY A 22 8.69 18.80 -4.06
N CYS A 23 9.04 17.99 -5.07
CA CYS A 23 8.02 17.18 -5.71
C CYS A 23 7.58 16.17 -4.65
N ALA A 24 6.60 16.54 -3.83
CA ALA A 24 5.85 15.59 -3.04
C ALA A 24 4.95 14.79 -4.00
N SER A 25 5.53 13.83 -4.71
CA SER A 25 4.82 12.61 -5.07
C SER A 25 5.25 11.58 -4.04
N THR A 26 4.42 11.39 -3.02
CA THR A 26 4.48 10.24 -2.13
C THR A 26 4.22 8.98 -2.96
N GLU A 27 5.21 8.50 -3.68
CA GLU A 27 5.14 7.19 -4.32
C GLU A 27 5.71 6.16 -3.35
N GLN A 28 4.98 5.84 -2.26
CA GLN A 28 5.17 4.55 -1.58
C GLN A 28 4.08 4.25 -0.55
N VAL A 29 3.05 3.49 -0.92
CA VAL A 29 2.58 2.36 -0.09
C VAL A 29 2.14 1.24 -1.05
N LYS A 30 2.92 0.16 -1.15
CA LYS A 30 2.53 -1.08 -1.86
C LYS A 30 1.72 -2.00 -0.92
N GLY A 31 0.81 -1.42 -0.12
CA GLY A 31 -0.01 -2.07 0.92
C GLY A 31 0.68 -2.33 2.28
N ASP A 32 -0.11 -2.35 3.37
CA ASP A 32 0.26 -2.83 4.71
C ASP A 32 0.20 -4.36 4.76
N VAL A 33 1.36 -5.00 4.81
CA VAL A 33 1.50 -6.46 4.86
C VAL A 33 0.84 -7.09 6.09
N ALA A 34 0.85 -6.41 7.24
CA ALA A 34 0.28 -6.94 8.47
C ALA A 34 -1.25 -6.94 8.40
N ASN A 35 -1.86 -5.89 7.83
CA ASN A 35 -3.28 -5.89 7.53
C ASN A 35 -3.61 -6.89 6.41
N GLY A 36 -2.80 -6.93 5.36
CA GLY A 36 -2.94 -7.85 4.24
C GLY A 36 -2.96 -9.32 4.66
N LYS A 37 -2.18 -9.69 5.68
CA LYS A 37 -2.23 -11.04 6.27
C LYS A 37 -3.60 -11.36 6.89
N LYS A 38 -4.24 -10.39 7.55
CA LYS A 38 -5.58 -10.58 8.15
C LYS A 38 -6.62 -10.78 7.06
N VAL A 39 -6.63 -9.89 6.07
CA VAL A 39 -7.51 -9.99 4.89
C VAL A 39 -7.31 -11.31 4.17
N TYR A 40 -6.05 -11.71 3.93
CA TYR A 40 -5.73 -12.99 3.31
C TYR A 40 -6.32 -14.18 4.09
N GLY A 41 -6.18 -14.16 5.42
CA GLY A 41 -6.74 -15.16 6.31
C GLY A 41 -8.26 -15.30 6.22
N GLN A 42 -8.96 -14.19 6.00
CA GLN A 42 -10.42 -14.16 5.94
C GLN A 42 -10.97 -14.56 4.56
N TYR A 43 -10.31 -14.16 3.48
CA TYR A 43 -10.88 -14.24 2.13
C TYR A 43 -10.14 -15.19 1.17
N CYS A 44 -8.85 -15.45 1.39
CA CYS A 44 -8.00 -16.11 0.38
C CYS A 44 -7.61 -17.54 0.76
N VAL A 45 -7.48 -17.83 2.06
CA VAL A 45 -6.97 -19.11 2.58
C VAL A 45 -7.81 -20.30 2.14
N LEU A 46 -9.13 -20.13 1.94
CA LEU A 46 -10.01 -21.23 1.55
C LEU A 46 -9.56 -21.92 0.24
N CYS A 47 -8.98 -21.15 -0.69
CA CYS A 47 -8.53 -21.69 -1.98
C CYS A 47 -7.01 -21.76 -2.11
N HIS A 48 -6.30 -20.79 -1.51
CA HIS A 48 -4.85 -20.68 -1.64
C HIS A 48 -4.09 -21.28 -0.46
N GLY A 49 -4.75 -21.58 0.65
CA GLY A 49 -4.10 -22.03 1.90
C GLY A 49 -3.41 -20.88 2.62
N ASP A 50 -3.05 -21.09 3.89
CA ASP A 50 -2.32 -20.12 4.72
C ASP A 50 -0.94 -19.78 4.15
N ASN A 51 -0.31 -20.75 3.48
CA ASN A 51 1.00 -20.64 2.84
C ASN A 51 0.96 -20.36 1.32
N GLY A 52 -0.23 -20.21 0.72
CA GLY A 52 -0.37 -19.92 -0.71
C GLY A 52 -0.21 -21.11 -1.67
N LYS A 53 -0.09 -22.35 -1.16
CA LYS A 53 0.20 -23.56 -1.95
C LYS A 53 -0.97 -24.53 -2.13
N MET A 54 -2.14 -24.23 -1.58
CA MET A 54 -3.25 -25.20 -1.52
C MET A 54 -3.79 -25.60 -2.91
N GLN A 55 -3.79 -24.67 -3.86
CA GLN A 55 -4.22 -24.91 -5.24
C GLN A 55 -5.63 -25.52 -5.40
N LEU A 56 -6.53 -25.26 -4.47
CA LEU A 56 -7.89 -25.80 -4.50
C LEU A 56 -8.67 -25.23 -5.69
N ASN A 57 -9.49 -26.05 -6.34
CA ASN A 57 -10.36 -25.65 -7.45
C ASN A 57 -9.62 -24.92 -8.59
N GLY A 58 -8.36 -25.29 -8.84
CA GLY A 58 -7.56 -24.69 -9.91
C GLY A 58 -6.88 -23.36 -9.54
N ALA A 59 -6.96 -22.96 -8.27
CA ALA A 59 -6.09 -21.91 -7.72
C ALA A 59 -4.61 -22.26 -8.01
N LYS A 60 -3.80 -21.23 -8.24
CA LYS A 60 -2.37 -21.41 -8.49
C LYS A 60 -1.57 -21.27 -7.20
N ASP A 61 -0.42 -21.92 -7.17
CA ASP A 61 0.58 -21.71 -6.13
C ASP A 61 1.09 -20.27 -6.23
N ILE A 62 0.78 -19.46 -5.21
CA ILE A 62 1.15 -18.04 -5.16
C ILE A 62 2.66 -17.89 -4.94
N THR A 63 3.31 -18.86 -4.30
CA THR A 63 4.70 -18.78 -3.87
C THR A 63 5.70 -18.77 -5.03
N VAL A 64 5.32 -19.37 -6.15
CA VAL A 64 6.11 -19.42 -7.40
C VAL A 64 5.68 -18.35 -8.42
N SER A 65 4.73 -17.48 -8.07
CA SER A 65 4.16 -16.52 -9.02
C SER A 65 5.10 -15.33 -9.26
N GLU A 66 5.42 -15.11 -10.54
CA GLU A 66 6.22 -13.97 -11.03
C GLU A 66 5.37 -12.73 -11.37
N LEU A 67 4.08 -12.73 -11.02
CA LEU A 67 3.20 -11.59 -11.28
C LEU A 67 3.66 -10.35 -10.52
N THR A 68 3.62 -9.20 -11.21
CA THR A 68 3.88 -7.90 -10.60
C THR A 68 2.79 -7.53 -9.58
N PHE A 69 3.07 -6.54 -8.74
CA PHE A 69 2.10 -6.03 -7.77
C PHE A 69 0.81 -5.56 -8.46
N GLU A 70 0.94 -4.86 -9.58
CA GLU A 70 -0.16 -4.27 -10.35
C GLU A 70 -1.03 -5.36 -10.96
N LEU A 71 -0.42 -6.41 -11.52
CA LEU A 71 -1.17 -7.56 -12.04
C LEU A 71 -1.88 -8.33 -10.93
N ARG A 72 -1.25 -8.48 -9.76
CA ARG A 72 -1.90 -9.09 -8.59
C ARG A 72 -3.10 -8.27 -8.13
N LEU A 73 -2.94 -6.95 -8.07
CA LEU A 73 -4.02 -6.02 -7.71
C LEU A 73 -5.19 -6.14 -8.68
N THR A 74 -4.95 -6.15 -9.99
CA THR A 74 -6.00 -6.36 -10.99
C THR A 74 -6.69 -7.72 -10.83
N LEU A 75 -5.94 -8.80 -10.62
CA LEU A 75 -6.55 -10.13 -10.43
C LEU A 75 -7.38 -10.23 -9.14
N ILE A 76 -6.95 -9.57 -8.07
CA ILE A 76 -7.70 -9.53 -6.81
C ILE A 76 -8.97 -8.69 -7.01
N LYS A 77 -8.85 -7.53 -7.65
CA LYS A 77 -9.97 -6.63 -7.90
C LYS A 77 -11.03 -7.28 -8.81
N ASP A 78 -10.60 -7.74 -9.98
CA ASP A 78 -11.49 -8.16 -11.06
C ASP A 78 -11.80 -9.67 -11.03
N GLY A 79 -11.06 -10.44 -10.24
CA GLY A 79 -11.15 -11.90 -10.22
C GLY A 79 -10.57 -12.54 -11.48
N LYS A 80 -10.53 -13.88 -11.48
CA LYS A 80 -10.15 -14.68 -12.66
C LYS A 80 -10.62 -16.12 -12.50
N ASN A 81 -11.28 -16.64 -13.53
CA ASN A 81 -11.87 -17.99 -13.51
C ASN A 81 -12.81 -18.13 -12.30
N LEU A 82 -12.49 -19.04 -11.37
CA LEU A 82 -13.27 -19.27 -10.14
C LEU A 82 -12.89 -18.34 -8.99
N MET A 83 -11.84 -17.53 -9.13
CA MET A 83 -11.53 -16.49 -8.16
C MET A 83 -12.54 -15.35 -8.35
N THR A 84 -13.42 -15.16 -7.37
CA THR A 84 -14.39 -14.06 -7.34
C THR A 84 -13.68 -12.71 -7.43
N PRO A 85 -14.26 -11.71 -8.12
CA PRO A 85 -13.84 -10.32 -7.95
C PRO A 85 -14.03 -9.90 -6.49
N PHE A 86 -13.09 -9.11 -5.98
CA PHE A 86 -13.17 -8.50 -4.64
C PHE A 86 -13.47 -7.01 -4.68
N ASP A 87 -13.63 -6.42 -5.87
CA ASP A 87 -14.15 -5.06 -6.00
C ASP A 87 -15.54 -4.97 -5.34
N GLY A 88 -15.73 -3.96 -4.48
CA GLY A 88 -16.94 -3.79 -3.68
C GLY A 88 -17.12 -4.76 -2.51
N ILE A 89 -16.25 -5.77 -2.36
CA ILE A 89 -16.17 -6.62 -1.15
C ILE A 89 -15.08 -6.09 -0.20
N LEU A 90 -13.93 -5.72 -0.76
CA LEU A 90 -12.80 -5.13 -0.07
C LEU A 90 -12.66 -3.66 -0.47
N SER A 91 -12.19 -2.83 0.46
CA SER A 91 -11.75 -1.48 0.12
C SER A 91 -10.50 -1.49 -0.77
N GLU A 92 -10.26 -0.40 -1.50
CA GLU A 92 -9.06 -0.30 -2.34
C GLU A 92 -7.76 -0.50 -1.54
N SER A 93 -7.71 -0.01 -0.30
CA SER A 93 -6.58 -0.24 0.59
C SER A 93 -6.43 -1.70 0.98
N GLU A 94 -7.53 -2.40 1.32
CA GLU A 94 -7.46 -3.83 1.66
C GLU A 94 -7.01 -4.69 0.46
N ILE A 95 -7.42 -4.32 -0.76
CA ILE A 95 -6.94 -4.97 -1.99
C ILE A 95 -5.43 -4.75 -2.16
N GLN A 96 -4.94 -3.53 -1.93
CA GLN A 96 -3.50 -3.24 -1.97
C GLN A 96 -2.75 -4.03 -0.88
N ASP A 97 -3.27 -4.07 0.33
CA ASP A 97 -2.68 -4.76 1.48
C ASP A 97 -2.56 -6.27 1.22
N VAL A 98 -3.63 -6.91 0.74
CA VAL A 98 -3.61 -8.35 0.46
C VAL A 98 -2.76 -8.68 -0.76
N ALA A 99 -2.71 -7.80 -1.77
CA ALA A 99 -1.76 -7.91 -2.87
C ALA A 99 -0.31 -7.85 -2.35
N ALA A 100 -0.01 -6.93 -1.43
CA ALA A 100 1.29 -6.79 -0.77
C ALA A 100 1.69 -8.07 -0.05
N TYR A 101 0.80 -8.56 0.82
CA TYR A 101 1.03 -9.77 1.59
C TYR A 101 1.29 -10.97 0.68
N SER A 102 0.52 -11.10 -0.42
CA SER A 102 0.69 -12.21 -1.37
C SER A 102 2.08 -12.26 -2.02
N MET A 103 2.79 -11.13 -2.13
CA MET A 103 4.16 -11.08 -2.68
C MET A 103 5.23 -11.57 -1.70
N THR A 104 4.89 -11.60 -0.41
CA THR A 104 5.78 -12.10 0.65
C THR A 104 5.79 -13.62 0.74
N LEU A 105 4.80 -14.30 0.15
CA LEU A 105 4.74 -15.75 0.10
C LEU A 105 5.82 -16.29 -0.85
N LYS A 106 6.63 -17.23 -0.36
CA LYS A 106 7.77 -17.84 -1.06
C LYS A 106 7.76 -19.37 -0.92
N PRO A 107 8.43 -20.09 -1.84
CA PRO A 107 8.43 -21.55 -1.85
C PRO A 107 8.96 -22.16 -0.56
#